data_AF-A0A966K917-F1
#
_entry.id   AF-A0A966K917-F1
#
_cell.length_a   1.000
_cell.length_b   1.000
_cell.length_c   1.000
_cell.angle_alpha   90.00
_cell.angle_beta   90.00
_cell.angle_gamma   90.00
#
_symmetry.space_group_name_H-M   'P 1'
#
loop_
_entity.id
_entity.type
_entity.pdbx_description
1 polymer ?
#
loop_
_entity_poly.entity_id
_entity_poly.type
_entity_poly.pdbx_seq_one_letter_code
_entity_poly.pdbx_strand_id
1 'polypeptide(L)' 'MFIKDLIRTIPDYPKPGIMFRDITTLIKDPKGFNYV' A
#
# COMPACT_ATOMS: atom_id res chain seq x y z
N MET A 1 -14.53 4.23 4.35
CA MET A 1 -13.21 4.46 3.74
C MET A 1 -12.62 3.09 3.45
N PHE A 2 -12.52 2.72 2.17
CA PHE A 2 -12.20 1.35 1.80
C PHE A 2 -10.68 1.16 1.76
N ILE A 3 -10.21 0.02 2.29
CA ILE A 3 -8.79 -0.38 2.34
C ILE A 3 -8.11 -0.29 0.95
N LYS A 4 -8.87 -0.49 -0.12
CA LYS A 4 -8.39 -0.44 -1.51
C LYS A 4 -7.91 0.94 -1.94
N ASP A 5 -8.45 2.02 -1.39
CA ASP A 5 -8.07 3.40 -1.73
C ASP A 5 -6.72 3.80 -1.11
N LEU A 6 -6.21 2.98 -0.17
CA LEU A 6 -4.96 3.21 0.55
C LEU A 6 -3.78 2.45 -0.04
N ILE A 7 -3.95 1.70 -1.13
CA ILE A 7 -2.86 0.96 -1.79
C ILE A 7 -2.44 1.72 -3.03
N ARG A 8 -1.22 2.25 -3.03
CA ARG A 8 -0.64 2.94 -4.20
C ARG A 8 0.13 1.93 -5.04
N THR A 9 0.13 2.16 -6.35
CA THR A 9 0.83 1.28 -7.30
C THR A 9 1.92 2.08 -7.99
N ILE A 10 3.16 1.64 -7.84
CA ILE A 10 4.34 2.27 -8.40
C ILE A 10 4.93 1.30 -9.44
N PRO A 11 4.81 1.59 -10.74
CA PRO A 11 5.43 0.76 -11.77
C PRO A 11 6.96 0.90 -11.74
N ASP A 12 7.65 -0.16 -12.15
CA ASP A 12 9.09 -0.22 -12.38
C ASP A 12 9.98 0.06 -11.15
N TYR A 13 9.44 -0.19 -9.95
CA TYR A 13 10.17 0.01 -8.68
C TYR A 13 10.39 -1.30 -7.90
N PRO A 14 11.59 -1.52 -7.32
CA PRO A 14 12.83 -0.74 -7.47
C PRO A 14 13.57 -1.04 -8.78
N LYS A 15 13.04 -1.94 -9.61
CA LYS A 15 13.61 -2.34 -10.90
C LYS A 15 12.51 -2.38 -11.98
N PRO A 16 12.85 -2.14 -13.25
CA PRO A 16 11.92 -2.26 -14.36
C PRO A 16 11.21 -3.63 -14.40
N GLY A 17 9.93 -3.62 -14.74
CA GLY A 17 9.05 -4.79 -14.82
C GLY A 17 8.34 -5.15 -13.51
N ILE A 18 8.56 -4.42 -12.41
CA ILE A 18 7.93 -4.69 -11.11
C ILE A 18 6.78 -3.73 -10.86
N MET A 19 5.61 -4.25 -10.50
CA MET A 19 4.46 -3.45 -10.04
C MET A 19 4.47 -3.38 -8.51
N PHE A 20 5.13 -2.38 -7.94
CA PHE A 20 5.24 -2.23 -6.49
C PHE A 20 3.93 -1.74 -5.88
N ARG A 21 3.48 -2.38 -4.81
CA ARG A 21 2.29 -1.97 -4.04
C ARG A 21 2.75 -1.34 -2.73
N ASP A 22 2.64 -0.02 -2.66
CA ASP A 22 2.95 0.73 -1.45
C ASP A 22 1.74 0.70 -0.49
N ILE A 23 1.93 0.00 0.63
CA ILE A 23 0.98 -0.12 1.73
C ILE A 23 1.35 0.77 2.94
N THR A 24 2.35 1.65 2.81
CA THR A 24 2.82 2.51 3.91
C THR A 24 1.70 3.41 4.45
N THR A 25 0.77 3.81 3.58
CA THR A 25 -0.46 4.55 3.94
C THR A 25 -1.41 3.75 4.83
N LEU A 26 -1.45 2.42 4.69
CA LEU A 26 -2.25 1.54 5.55
C LEU A 26 -1.59 1.33 6.92
N ILE A 27 -0.25 1.28 6.96
CA ILE A 27 0.52 1.08 8.20
C ILE A 27 0.57 2.35 9.07
N LYS A 28 0.57 3.54 8.44
CA LYS A 28 0.57 4.83 9.15
C LYS A 28 -0.76 5.18 9.83
N ASP A 29 -1.85 4.50 9.49
CA ASP A 29 -3.09 4.61 10.25
C ASP A 29 -3.04 3.63 11.44
N PRO A 30 -2.99 4.09 12.70
CA PRO A 30 -3.00 3.22 13.88
C PRO A 30 -4.27 2.35 13.97
N LYS A 31 -5.31 2.60 13.16
CA LYS A 31 -6.50 1.73 13.05
C LYS A 31 -6.33 0.58 12.04
N GLY A 32 -5.34 0.62 11.16
CA GLY A 32 -5.12 -0.37 10.10
C GLY A 32 -4.63 -1.74 10.59
N PHE A 33 -4.06 -1.81 11.80
CA PHE A 33 -3.57 -3.05 12.41
C PHE A 33 -4.60 -3.78 13.30
N ASN A 34 -5.76 -3.17 13.58
CA ASN A 34 -6.79 -3.73 14.48
C ASN A 34 -7.88 -4.55 13.76
N TYR A 35 -7.70 -4.90 12.49
CA TYR A 35 -8.62 -5.73 11.70
C TYR A 35 -7.94 -6.99 11.14
N VAL A 36 -7.05 -7.60 11.93
CA VAL A 36 -6.53 -8.95 11.67
C VAL A 36 -7.20 -9.93 12.63
#